data_AF-A0A225E0D0-F1
#
_entry.id   AF-A0A225E0D0-F1
#
_cell.length_a   1.000
_cell.length_b   1.000
_cell.length_c   1.000
_cell.angle_alpha   90.00
_cell.angle_beta   90.00
_cell.angle_gamma   90.00
#
_symmetry.space_group_name_H-M   'P 1'
#
loop_
_entity.id
_entity.type
_entity.pdbx_description
1 polymer ?
#
loop_
_entity_poly.entity_id
_entity_poly.type
_entity_poly.pdbx_seq_one_letter_code
_entity_poly.pdbx_strand_id
1 'polypeptide(L)'
;MATFDLILRTGGCLHPTAGDPSEFASEYDGLLTCRSDEGIVTNVGRIHAIKLHAALAAEHHASLLELCDAHSDELFVLYALLYEPNGYVFREQIARRFEAYESDLLILDYVVLHPKWRGLKVGLMAVRKLIDLVGGGCGLVVTDVAPLRTGAHTQLRVPRSWIPNHTTAAGYRDAAVKIRRYFRKMGFRRLGRTPFYALPTSLQMPTAADLLRRPTME
;
A
#
# COMPACT_ATOMS: atom_id res chain seq x y z
N MET A 1 -25.11 11.50 -9.60
CA MET A 1 -24.04 10.47 -9.68
C MET A 1 -23.26 10.44 -8.38
N ALA A 2 -23.23 9.30 -7.68
CA ALA A 2 -22.46 9.16 -6.45
C ALA A 2 -20.96 9.35 -6.73
N THR A 3 -20.28 10.11 -5.88
CA THR A 3 -18.84 10.40 -5.98
C THR A 3 -18.09 9.73 -4.84
N PHE A 4 -16.86 9.27 -5.11
CA PHE A 4 -16.00 8.63 -4.12
C PHE A 4 -14.78 9.49 -3.86
N ASP A 5 -14.53 9.80 -2.58
CA ASP A 5 -13.40 10.62 -2.16
C ASP A 5 -12.42 9.78 -1.33
N LEU A 6 -11.13 10.10 -1.45
CA LEU A 6 -10.06 9.62 -0.57
C LEU A 6 -9.55 10.81 0.24
N ILE A 7 -9.73 10.77 1.55
CA ILE A 7 -9.21 11.77 2.49
C ILE A 7 -7.99 11.15 3.16
N LEU A 8 -6.81 11.75 2.94
CA LEU A 8 -5.55 11.32 3.56
C LEU A 8 -5.22 12.19 4.76
N ARG A 9 -4.72 11.57 5.83
CA ARG A 9 -4.15 12.21 7.01
C ARG A 9 -2.73 11.69 7.20
N THR A 10 -1.82 12.59 7.54
CA THR A 10 -0.44 12.29 7.91
C THR A 10 -0.08 13.14 9.12
N GLY A 11 0.89 12.69 9.91
CA GLY A 11 1.39 13.41 11.08
C GLY A 11 2.92 13.43 11.09
N GLY A 12 3.47 14.25 11.97
CA GLY A 12 4.90 14.36 12.22
C GLY A 12 5.15 15.22 13.46
N CYS A 13 6.27 14.99 14.14
CA CYS A 13 6.70 15.83 15.25
C CYS A 13 7.34 17.12 14.70
N LEU A 14 7.01 18.28 15.27
CA LEU A 14 7.69 19.54 14.94
C LEU A 14 8.98 19.76 15.74
N HIS A 15 9.20 18.95 16.77
CA HIS A 15 10.40 18.99 17.56
C HIS A 15 11.37 17.94 17.01
N PRO A 16 12.56 18.35 16.52
CA PRO A 16 13.56 17.41 16.06
C PRO A 16 13.95 16.55 17.26
N THR A 17 13.63 15.26 17.18
CA THR A 17 14.05 14.31 18.20
C THR A 17 15.36 13.76 17.68
N ALA A 18 16.46 14.40 18.07
CA ALA A 18 17.79 14.11 17.53
C ALA A 18 18.06 12.61 17.55
N GLY A 19 18.13 12.00 16.35
CA GLY A 19 18.42 10.59 16.19
C GLY A 19 17.23 9.63 16.28
N ASP A 20 15.98 10.11 16.30
CA ASP A 20 14.81 9.24 16.15
C ASP A 20 14.68 8.80 14.67
N PRO A 21 14.92 7.52 14.36
CA PRO A 21 14.83 7.03 12.99
C PRO A 21 13.45 7.25 12.39
N SER A 22 12.38 7.30 13.20
CA SER A 22 10.99 7.39 12.74
C SER A 22 10.67 8.66 11.94
N GLU A 23 11.50 9.70 12.04
CA GLU A 23 11.38 10.93 11.23
C GLU A 23 11.51 10.65 9.71
N PHE A 24 12.15 9.54 9.33
CA PHE A 24 12.32 9.12 7.93
C PHE A 24 11.22 8.18 7.43
N ALA A 25 10.12 8.03 8.17
CA ALA A 25 8.92 7.35 7.74
C ALA A 25 7.69 8.26 7.87
N SER A 26 6.81 8.25 6.86
CA SER A 26 5.53 8.96 6.92
C SER A 26 4.37 7.99 6.77
N GLU A 27 3.45 8.02 7.73
CA GLU A 27 2.23 7.22 7.71
C GLU A 27 1.05 7.99 7.14
N TYR A 28 0.29 7.33 6.27
CA TYR A 28 -0.87 7.89 5.59
C TYR A 28 -2.12 7.09 5.94
N ASP A 29 -2.95 7.67 6.78
CA ASP A 29 -4.28 7.17 7.13
C ASP A 29 -5.32 7.70 6.13
N GLY A 30 -5.86 6.80 5.31
CA GLY A 30 -6.88 7.12 4.33
C GLY A 30 -8.29 6.71 4.75
N LEU A 31 -9.22 7.64 4.66
CA LEU A 31 -10.66 7.39 4.76
C LEU A 31 -11.30 7.48 3.37
N LEU A 32 -12.01 6.41 2.98
CA LEU A 32 -12.79 6.39 1.75
C LEU A 32 -14.24 6.75 2.07
N THR A 33 -14.77 7.74 1.37
CA THR A 33 -16.16 8.17 1.52
C THR A 33 -16.90 8.11 0.19
N CYS A 34 -18.21 7.96 0.26
CA CYS A 34 -19.11 8.07 -0.88
C CYS A 34 -20.12 9.19 -0.59
N ARG A 35 -20.23 10.16 -1.49
CA ARG A 35 -21.22 11.22 -1.43
C ARG A 35 -22.35 10.90 -2.42
N SER A 36 -23.55 10.77 -1.90
CA SER A 36 -24.77 10.60 -2.71
C SER A 36 -25.21 11.92 -3.34
N ASP A 37 -26.19 11.84 -4.25
CA ASP A 37 -26.76 13.00 -4.94
C ASP A 37 -27.52 13.93 -3.98
N GLU A 38 -28.00 13.39 -2.86
CA GLU A 38 -28.63 14.12 -1.76
C GLU A 38 -27.61 14.75 -0.79
N GLY A 39 -26.31 14.64 -1.08
CA GLY A 39 -25.23 15.19 -0.25
C GLY A 39 -24.84 14.33 0.96
N ILE A 40 -25.53 13.21 1.20
CA ILE A 40 -25.20 12.29 2.31
C ILE A 40 -23.84 11.65 2.07
N VAL A 41 -22.93 11.79 3.04
CA VAL A 41 -21.58 11.20 3.02
C VAL A 41 -21.56 9.93 3.86
N THR A 42 -21.20 8.81 3.23
CA THR A 42 -21.09 7.50 3.89
C THR A 42 -19.64 7.02 3.89
N ASN A 43 -19.18 6.44 5.00
CA ASN A 43 -17.88 5.76 5.05
C ASN A 43 -17.95 4.44 4.26
N VAL A 44 -17.06 4.25 3.29
CA VAL A 44 -17.04 3.05 2.44
C VAL A 44 -15.80 2.18 2.64
N GLY A 45 -14.77 2.69 3.31
CA GLY A 45 -13.51 1.98 3.45
C GLY A 45 -12.40 2.75 4.15
N ARG A 46 -11.31 2.06 4.41
CA ARG A 46 -10.06 2.63 4.90
C ARG A 46 -8.89 2.09 4.09
N ILE A 47 -7.84 2.88 3.98
CA ILE A 47 -6.57 2.52 3.36
C ILE A 47 -5.44 3.04 4.23
N HIS A 48 -4.33 2.32 4.33
CA HIS A 48 -3.16 2.75 5.06
C HIS A 48 -1.90 2.52 4.23
N ALA A 49 -0.96 3.45 4.33
CA ALA A 49 0.31 3.38 3.63
C ALA A 49 1.43 3.97 4.48
N ILE A 50 2.64 3.49 4.26
CA ILE A 50 3.86 4.01 4.88
C ILE A 50 4.82 4.40 3.76
N LYS A 51 5.31 5.63 3.74
CA LYS A 51 6.41 6.02 2.87
C LYS A 51 7.71 6.01 3.65
N LEU A 52 8.70 5.25 3.19
CA LEU A 52 10.07 5.32 3.68
C LEU A 52 10.86 6.31 2.82
N HIS A 53 11.46 7.31 3.47
CA HIS A 53 12.26 8.35 2.84
C HIS A 53 13.75 7.96 2.88
N ALA A 54 14.11 6.93 2.11
CA ALA A 54 15.48 6.40 2.09
C ALA A 54 16.49 7.43 1.57
N ALA A 55 16.10 8.27 0.60
CA ALA A 55 16.95 9.36 0.12
C ALA A 55 17.25 10.37 1.24
N LEU A 56 16.23 10.79 1.98
CA LEU A 56 16.38 11.71 3.11
C LEU A 56 17.20 11.10 4.24
N ALA A 57 16.98 9.81 4.56
CA ALA A 57 17.79 9.10 5.55
C ALA A 57 19.29 9.07 5.14
N ALA A 58 19.58 8.94 3.84
CA ALA A 58 20.94 8.97 3.33
C ALA A 58 21.61 10.33 3.52
N GLU A 59 20.89 11.42 3.23
CA GLU A 59 21.36 12.80 3.43
C GLU A 59 21.70 13.09 4.90
N HIS A 60 20.95 12.48 5.82
CA HIS A 60 21.14 12.62 7.27
C HIS A 60 22.04 11.55 7.89
N HIS A 61 22.62 10.65 7.10
CA HIS A 61 23.41 9.50 7.57
C HIS A 61 22.69 8.62 8.60
N ALA A 62 21.35 8.58 8.55
CA ALA A 62 20.54 7.76 9.43
C ALA A 62 20.49 6.31 8.94
N SER A 63 20.47 5.34 9.85
CA SER A 63 20.43 3.92 9.47
C SER A 63 19.03 3.51 9.02
N LEU A 64 18.87 3.18 7.74
CA LEU A 64 17.60 2.67 7.21
C LEU A 64 17.21 1.31 7.84
N LEU A 65 18.22 0.52 8.24
CA LEU A 65 18.03 -0.74 8.96
C LEU A 65 17.41 -0.49 10.33
N GLU A 66 17.96 0.45 11.11
CA GLU A 66 17.44 0.78 12.44
C GLU A 66 16.05 1.42 12.37
N LEU A 67 15.79 2.27 11.35
CA LEU A 67 14.44 2.76 11.06
C LEU A 67 13.45 1.62 10.90
N CYS A 68 13.78 0.66 10.04
CA CYS A 68 12.86 -0.43 9.71
C CYS A 68 12.66 -1.37 10.90
N ASP A 69 13.74 -1.69 11.63
CA ASP A 69 13.73 -2.53 12.83
C ASP A 69 12.91 -1.89 13.97
N ALA A 70 13.08 -0.58 14.19
CA ALA A 70 12.34 0.15 15.22
C ALA A 70 10.85 0.32 14.90
N HIS A 71 10.48 0.36 13.61
CA HIS A 71 9.09 0.57 13.20
C HIS A 71 8.28 -0.74 13.24
N SER A 72 8.72 -1.79 12.53
CA SER A 72 8.03 -3.09 12.55
C SER A 72 8.85 -4.23 11.93
N ASP A 73 8.56 -5.46 12.39
CA ASP A 73 9.11 -6.70 11.81
C ASP A 73 8.86 -6.78 10.28
N GLU A 74 7.67 -6.36 9.83
CA GLU A 74 7.32 -6.35 8.41
C GLU A 74 8.21 -5.40 7.60
N LEU A 75 8.49 -4.20 8.13
CA LEU A 75 9.39 -3.24 7.49
C LEU A 75 10.83 -3.75 7.45
N PHE A 76 11.31 -4.36 8.53
CA PHE A 76 12.62 -5.00 8.57
C PHE A 76 12.76 -6.07 7.48
N VAL A 77 11.74 -6.92 7.31
CA VAL A 77 11.71 -7.94 6.24
C VAL A 77 11.73 -7.30 4.85
N LEU A 78 10.98 -6.22 4.64
CA LEU A 78 10.99 -5.48 3.38
C LEU A 78 12.35 -4.85 3.09
N TYR A 79 12.99 -4.25 4.11
CA TYR A 79 14.34 -3.72 3.99
C TYR A 79 15.32 -4.79 3.51
N ALA A 80 15.38 -5.92 4.22
CA ALA A 80 16.29 -7.02 3.89
C ALA A 80 16.05 -7.58 2.47
N LEU A 81 14.79 -7.58 2.02
CA LEU A 81 14.41 -8.04 0.69
C LEU A 81 14.78 -7.06 -0.43
N LEU A 82 14.64 -5.76 -0.19
CA LEU A 82 14.63 -4.74 -1.24
C LEU A 82 15.91 -3.92 -1.34
N TYR A 83 16.58 -3.64 -0.23
CA TYR A 83 17.75 -2.76 -0.19
C TYR A 83 19.07 -3.52 -0.09
N GLU A 84 20.15 -2.90 -0.56
CA GLU A 84 21.49 -3.40 -0.27
C GLU A 84 21.77 -3.36 1.25
N PRO A 85 22.51 -4.35 1.80
CA PRO A 85 22.83 -4.35 3.22
C PRO A 85 23.55 -3.07 3.64
N ASN A 86 23.06 -2.42 4.70
CA ASN A 86 23.53 -1.12 5.19
C ASN A 86 23.49 0.00 4.13
N GLY A 87 22.68 -0.15 3.08
CA GLY A 87 22.53 0.80 1.99
C GLY A 87 21.17 1.49 1.97
N TYR A 88 21.10 2.51 1.11
CA TYR A 88 19.90 3.30 0.84
C TYR A 88 19.29 3.03 -0.54
N VAL A 89 19.99 2.25 -1.36
CA VAL A 89 19.57 1.94 -2.73
C VAL A 89 18.97 0.54 -2.79
N PHE A 90 17.99 0.37 -3.68
CA PHE A 90 17.46 -0.95 -3.95
C PHE A 90 18.57 -1.88 -4.47
N ARG A 91 18.46 -3.17 -4.14
CA ARG A 91 19.33 -4.21 -4.66
C ARG A 91 19.36 -4.14 -6.18
N GLU A 92 20.52 -4.33 -6.78
CA GLU A 92 20.70 -4.16 -8.22
C GLU A 92 19.69 -4.99 -9.05
N GLN A 93 19.43 -6.22 -8.62
CA GLN A 93 18.46 -7.10 -9.29
C GLN A 93 17.01 -6.57 -9.22
N ILE A 94 16.66 -5.88 -8.14
CA ILE A 94 15.35 -5.25 -7.95
C ILE A 94 15.27 -3.98 -8.79
N ALA A 95 16.28 -3.10 -8.68
CA ALA A 95 16.36 -1.86 -9.43
C ALA A 95 16.27 -2.10 -10.94
N ARG A 96 17.04 -3.06 -11.48
CA ARG A 96 16.99 -3.44 -12.91
C ARG A 96 15.66 -4.05 -13.33
N ARG A 97 15.08 -4.94 -12.51
CA ARG A 97 13.83 -5.64 -12.86
C ARG A 97 12.62 -4.71 -12.88
N PHE A 98 12.64 -3.69 -12.03
CA PHE A 98 11.53 -2.76 -11.86
C PHE A 98 11.82 -1.37 -12.42
N GLU A 99 13.01 -1.10 -12.96
CA GLU A 99 13.42 0.24 -13.37
C GLU A 99 13.19 1.27 -12.25
N ALA A 100 13.53 0.85 -11.03
CA ALA A 100 13.35 1.62 -9.81
C ALA A 100 14.65 2.35 -9.49
N TYR A 101 14.76 3.58 -9.98
CA TYR A 101 15.95 4.41 -9.81
C TYR A 101 15.91 5.26 -8.54
N GLU A 102 14.72 5.64 -8.09
CA GLU A 102 14.56 6.37 -6.84
C GLU A 102 14.62 5.44 -5.64
N SER A 103 15.22 5.93 -4.56
CA SER A 103 15.48 5.12 -3.35
C SER A 103 14.27 4.99 -2.43
N ASP A 104 13.32 5.92 -2.48
CA ASP A 104 12.17 5.89 -1.57
C ASP A 104 11.21 4.73 -1.89
N LEU A 105 10.52 4.26 -0.85
CA LEU A 105 9.60 3.13 -0.94
C LEU A 105 8.24 3.52 -0.40
N LEU A 106 7.18 3.33 -1.20
CA LEU A 106 5.81 3.39 -0.69
C LEU A 106 5.33 1.97 -0.35
N ILE A 107 4.86 1.76 0.86
CA ILE A 107 4.31 0.49 1.32
C ILE A 107 2.82 0.67 1.48
N LEU A 108 2.05 -0.06 0.70
CA LEU A 108 0.61 -0.18 0.92
C LEU A 108 0.37 -1.30 1.94
N ASP A 109 0.04 -0.90 3.16
CA ASP A 109 -0.18 -1.82 4.29
C ASP A 109 -1.53 -2.54 4.13
N TYR A 110 -2.64 -1.79 4.06
CA TYR A 110 -3.94 -2.39 3.83
C TYR A 110 -4.91 -1.50 3.06
N VAL A 111 -5.89 -2.15 2.43
CA VAL A 111 -7.14 -1.53 1.98
C VAL A 111 -8.31 -2.40 2.43
N VAL A 112 -9.27 -1.81 3.14
CA VAL A 112 -10.46 -2.49 3.62
C VAL A 112 -11.69 -1.72 3.17
N LEU A 113 -12.67 -2.45 2.64
CA LEU A 113 -13.94 -1.88 2.20
C LEU A 113 -15.09 -2.50 2.98
N HIS A 114 -16.08 -1.66 3.29
CA HIS A 114 -17.38 -2.13 3.74
C HIS A 114 -17.95 -3.13 2.72
N PRO A 115 -18.53 -4.28 3.13
CA PRO A 115 -18.94 -5.36 2.23
C PRO A 115 -19.81 -4.92 1.05
N LYS A 116 -20.78 -4.02 1.29
CA LYS A 116 -21.67 -3.43 0.27
C LYS A 116 -20.93 -2.79 -0.93
N TRP A 117 -19.71 -2.30 -0.75
CA TRP A 117 -18.95 -1.58 -1.78
C TRP A 117 -17.88 -2.43 -2.48
N ARG A 118 -17.82 -3.73 -2.18
CA ARG A 118 -16.91 -4.66 -2.84
C ARG A 118 -17.37 -4.99 -4.25
N GLY A 119 -16.43 -5.39 -5.11
CA GLY A 119 -16.72 -5.71 -6.51
C GLY A 119 -16.90 -4.48 -7.42
N LEU A 120 -17.07 -3.29 -6.86
CA LEU A 120 -17.23 -2.01 -7.58
C LEU A 120 -15.89 -1.35 -7.95
N LYS A 121 -14.77 -2.05 -7.78
CA LYS A 121 -13.41 -1.58 -8.05
C LYS A 121 -12.93 -0.36 -7.24
N VAL A 122 -13.74 0.12 -6.28
CA VAL A 122 -13.42 1.24 -5.37
C VAL A 122 -12.04 1.07 -4.71
N GLY A 123 -11.70 -0.15 -4.28
CA GLY A 123 -10.41 -0.43 -3.66
C GLY A 123 -9.21 -0.22 -4.58
N LEU A 124 -9.29 -0.56 -5.88
CA LEU A 124 -8.20 -0.28 -6.82
C LEU A 124 -8.12 1.21 -7.14
N MET A 125 -9.26 1.87 -7.29
CA MET A 125 -9.28 3.31 -7.52
C MET A 125 -8.69 4.07 -6.34
N ALA A 126 -8.98 3.64 -5.11
CA ALA A 126 -8.37 4.15 -3.89
C ALA A 126 -6.85 3.96 -3.86
N VAL A 127 -6.37 2.75 -4.14
CA VAL A 127 -4.92 2.47 -4.19
C VAL A 127 -4.23 3.29 -5.28
N ARG A 128 -4.80 3.35 -6.48
CA ARG A 128 -4.28 4.18 -7.57
C ARG A 128 -4.21 5.65 -7.16
N LYS A 129 -5.29 6.20 -6.60
CA LYS A 129 -5.34 7.60 -6.17
C LYS A 129 -4.38 7.90 -5.03
N LEU A 130 -4.20 6.96 -4.09
CA LEU A 130 -3.18 7.05 -3.04
C LEU A 130 -1.78 7.15 -3.66
N ILE A 131 -1.44 6.24 -4.57
CA ILE A 131 -0.13 6.24 -5.25
C ILE A 131 0.07 7.55 -6.03
N ASP A 132 -0.95 8.05 -6.73
CA ASP A 132 -0.89 9.35 -7.42
C ASP A 132 -0.61 10.52 -6.46
N LEU A 133 -1.11 10.46 -5.21
CA LEU A 133 -1.01 11.54 -4.23
C LEU A 133 0.31 11.52 -3.46
N VAL A 134 0.82 10.33 -3.09
CA VAL A 134 1.96 10.20 -2.16
C VAL A 134 3.10 9.32 -2.69
N GLY A 135 2.95 8.70 -3.86
CA GLY A 135 3.98 7.87 -4.47
C GLY A 135 5.08 8.64 -5.19
N GLY A 136 4.97 9.96 -5.30
CA GLY A 136 6.01 10.81 -5.87
C GLY A 136 7.33 10.66 -5.12
N GLY A 137 8.43 10.53 -5.88
CA GLY A 137 9.78 10.30 -5.35
C GLY A 137 10.07 8.86 -4.94
N CYS A 138 9.07 7.98 -4.84
CA CYS A 138 9.30 6.55 -4.61
C CYS A 138 9.75 5.87 -5.89
N GLY A 139 10.66 4.90 -5.82
CA GLY A 139 10.99 4.04 -6.95
C GLY A 139 10.04 2.83 -7.06
N LEU A 140 9.51 2.41 -5.91
CA LEU A 140 8.61 1.26 -5.81
C LEU A 140 7.42 1.54 -4.90
N VAL A 141 6.30 0.90 -5.24
CA VAL A 141 5.17 0.65 -4.33
C VAL A 141 5.13 -0.83 -4.02
N VAL A 142 5.15 -1.23 -2.75
CA VAL A 142 5.17 -2.62 -2.31
C VAL A 142 4.01 -2.93 -1.37
N THR A 143 3.49 -4.15 -1.43
CA THR A 143 2.40 -4.61 -0.55
C THR A 143 2.41 -6.13 -0.41
N ASP A 144 1.99 -6.64 0.75
CA ASP A 144 1.59 -8.04 0.90
C ASP A 144 0.17 -8.23 0.35
N VAL A 145 0.05 -8.84 -0.82
CA VAL A 145 -1.25 -9.08 -1.46
C VAL A 145 -1.89 -10.35 -0.90
N ALA A 146 -2.46 -10.21 0.28
CA ALA A 146 -3.16 -11.26 1.02
C ALA A 146 -4.50 -10.77 1.61
N PRO A 147 -5.47 -11.69 1.87
CA PRO A 147 -6.67 -11.34 2.61
C PRO A 147 -6.34 -10.95 4.05
N LEU A 148 -7.05 -9.96 4.57
CA LEU A 148 -6.95 -9.54 5.98
C LEU A 148 -7.27 -10.71 6.92
N ARG A 149 -6.51 -10.79 8.02
CA ARG A 149 -6.71 -11.79 9.07
C ARG A 149 -8.02 -11.51 9.82
N THR A 150 -8.74 -12.56 10.24
CA THR A 150 -10.06 -12.47 10.89
C THR A 150 -10.10 -11.55 12.13
N GLY A 151 -8.96 -11.37 12.81
CA GLY A 151 -8.83 -10.49 13.99
C GLY A 151 -8.49 -9.03 13.70
N ALA A 152 -8.18 -8.65 12.46
CA ALA A 152 -7.60 -7.34 12.14
C ALA A 152 -8.50 -6.13 12.43
N HIS A 153 -9.82 -6.34 12.61
CA HIS A 153 -10.80 -5.27 12.82
C HIS A 153 -10.42 -4.23 13.90
N THR A 154 -9.87 -4.68 15.03
CA THR A 154 -9.45 -3.80 16.14
C THR A 154 -8.30 -2.89 15.73
N GLN A 155 -7.24 -3.45 15.15
CA GLN A 155 -6.07 -2.70 14.67
C GLN A 155 -6.48 -1.71 13.57
N LEU A 156 -7.32 -2.15 12.63
CA LEU A 156 -7.81 -1.36 11.52
C LEU A 156 -8.91 -0.35 11.92
N ARG A 157 -9.37 -0.38 13.17
CA ARG A 157 -10.52 0.40 13.71
C ARG A 157 -11.73 0.39 12.76
N VAL A 158 -12.10 -0.79 12.27
CA VAL A 158 -13.30 -1.00 11.43
C VAL A 158 -14.23 -2.01 12.08
N PRO A 159 -15.53 -2.03 11.75
CA PRO A 159 -16.43 -3.06 12.24
C PRO A 159 -15.97 -4.46 11.85
N ARG A 160 -16.17 -5.45 12.74
CA ARG A 160 -15.83 -6.86 12.46
C ARG A 160 -16.51 -7.39 11.19
N SER A 161 -17.71 -6.90 10.87
CA SER A 161 -18.45 -7.26 9.65
C SER A 161 -17.73 -6.84 8.36
N TRP A 162 -16.74 -5.95 8.43
CA TRP A 162 -15.90 -5.57 7.29
C TRP A 162 -14.74 -6.54 7.09
N ILE A 163 -14.42 -7.41 8.04
CA ILE A 163 -13.34 -8.36 7.86
C ILE A 163 -13.89 -9.64 7.23
N PRO A 164 -13.31 -10.13 6.11
CA PRO A 164 -13.68 -11.42 5.56
C PRO A 164 -13.51 -12.53 6.61
N ASN A 165 -14.55 -13.33 6.81
CA ASN A 165 -14.45 -14.50 7.69
C ASN A 165 -13.98 -15.71 6.89
N HIS A 166 -12.68 -15.97 6.91
CA HIS A 166 -12.10 -17.18 6.32
C HIS A 166 -12.03 -18.27 7.39
N THR A 167 -13.02 -19.16 7.41
CA THR A 167 -13.11 -20.26 8.38
C THR A 167 -12.23 -21.46 8.02
N THR A 168 -11.77 -21.55 6.76
CA THR A 168 -10.94 -22.66 6.28
C THR A 168 -9.69 -22.17 5.55
N ALA A 169 -8.62 -22.97 5.62
CA ALA A 169 -7.37 -22.71 4.91
C ALA A 169 -7.55 -22.70 3.37
N ALA A 170 -8.51 -23.47 2.84
CA ALA A 170 -8.86 -23.46 1.43
C ALA A 170 -9.51 -22.11 1.03
N GLY A 171 -10.49 -21.66 1.81
CA GLY A 171 -11.16 -20.37 1.56
C GLY A 171 -10.21 -19.17 1.63
N TYR A 172 -9.23 -19.20 2.54
CA TYR A 172 -8.18 -18.19 2.61
C TYR A 172 -7.29 -18.20 1.36
N ARG A 173 -6.87 -19.38 0.90
CA ARG A 173 -6.07 -19.53 -0.34
C ARG A 173 -6.80 -19.02 -1.57
N ASP A 174 -8.08 -19.34 -1.71
CA ASP A 174 -8.90 -18.87 -2.84
C ASP A 174 -9.05 -17.35 -2.84
N ALA A 175 -9.25 -16.75 -1.66
CA ALA A 175 -9.30 -15.31 -1.51
C ALA A 175 -7.95 -14.65 -1.85
N ALA A 176 -6.83 -15.27 -1.45
CA ALA A 176 -5.49 -14.82 -1.80
C ALA A 176 -5.25 -14.84 -3.32
N VAL A 177 -5.70 -15.88 -4.02
CA VAL A 177 -5.61 -15.95 -5.48
C VAL A 177 -6.42 -14.82 -6.13
N LYS A 178 -7.65 -14.58 -5.65
CA LYS A 178 -8.52 -13.52 -6.18
C LYS A 178 -7.92 -12.12 -5.97
N ILE A 179 -7.43 -11.81 -4.78
CA ILE A 179 -6.86 -10.49 -4.49
C ILE A 179 -5.54 -10.25 -5.23
N ARG A 180 -4.70 -11.29 -5.40
CA ARG A 180 -3.50 -11.22 -6.25
C ARG A 180 -3.84 -10.92 -7.71
N ARG A 181 -4.83 -11.61 -8.28
CA ARG A 181 -5.31 -11.33 -9.64
C ARG A 181 -5.86 -9.91 -9.77
N TYR A 182 -6.50 -9.42 -8.72
CA TYR A 182 -7.07 -8.09 -8.66
C TYR A 182 -6.00 -6.98 -8.68
N PHE A 183 -4.96 -7.09 -7.86
CA PHE A 183 -3.84 -6.13 -7.84
C PHE A 183 -2.97 -6.18 -9.09
N ARG A 184 -2.81 -7.35 -9.72
CA ARG A 184 -2.10 -7.47 -11.01
C ARG A 184 -2.71 -6.58 -12.11
N LYS A 185 -3.99 -6.22 -12.03
CA LYS A 185 -4.62 -5.30 -12.97
C LYS A 185 -4.04 -3.88 -12.93
N MET A 186 -3.41 -3.48 -11.82
CA MET A 186 -2.69 -2.20 -11.71
C MET A 186 -1.22 -2.30 -12.14
N GLY A 187 -0.72 -3.50 -12.48
CA GLY A 187 0.69 -3.71 -12.84
C GLY A 187 1.57 -4.27 -11.72
N PHE A 188 1.00 -4.60 -10.55
CA PHE A 188 1.75 -5.24 -9.47
C PHE A 188 2.32 -6.60 -9.90
N ARG A 189 3.63 -6.80 -9.71
CA ARG A 189 4.37 -8.03 -10.03
C ARG A 189 4.97 -8.62 -8.77
N ARG A 190 4.97 -9.96 -8.67
CA ARG A 190 5.46 -10.67 -7.48
C ARG A 190 6.98 -10.52 -7.33
N LEU A 191 7.44 -10.26 -6.10
CA LEU A 191 8.85 -10.23 -5.72
C LEU A 191 9.36 -11.66 -5.45
N GLY A 192 10.01 -12.27 -6.44
CA GLY A 192 10.57 -13.62 -6.32
C GLY A 192 9.55 -14.65 -5.78
N ARG A 193 9.95 -15.37 -4.71
CA ARG A 193 9.12 -16.37 -4.03
C ARG A 193 8.44 -15.85 -2.75
N THR A 194 8.43 -14.54 -2.51
CA THR A 194 7.84 -13.92 -1.31
C THR A 194 6.33 -13.70 -1.47
N PRO A 195 5.60 -13.33 -0.41
CA PRO A 195 4.19 -12.92 -0.55
C PRO A 195 4.02 -11.52 -1.14
N PHE A 196 5.10 -10.72 -1.16
CA PHE A 196 5.07 -9.33 -1.57
C PHE A 196 4.98 -9.13 -3.09
N TYR A 197 4.31 -8.05 -3.47
CA TYR A 197 4.20 -7.57 -4.83
C TYR A 197 4.72 -6.14 -4.91
N ALA A 198 5.38 -5.81 -6.01
CA ALA A 198 5.89 -4.48 -6.28
C ALA A 198 5.28 -3.92 -7.57
N LEU A 199 5.05 -2.61 -7.57
CA LEU A 199 4.69 -1.80 -8.72
C LEU A 199 5.75 -0.70 -8.84
N PRO A 200 6.45 -0.57 -9.98
CA PRO A 200 7.33 0.57 -10.18
C PRO A 200 6.51 1.83 -10.46
N THR A 201 6.91 2.93 -9.84
CA THR A 201 6.27 4.24 -9.99
C THR A 201 6.58 4.91 -11.32
N SER A 202 7.65 4.47 -12.00
CA SER A 202 7.98 4.84 -13.38
C SER A 202 6.98 4.29 -14.41
N LEU A 203 6.22 3.25 -14.05
CA LEU A 203 5.20 2.68 -14.92
C LEU A 203 3.95 3.57 -14.93
N GLN A 204 3.46 3.89 -16.13
CA GLN A 204 2.15 4.51 -16.27
C GLN A 204 1.06 3.55 -15.78
N MET A 205 0.47 3.86 -14.64
CA MET A 205 -0.65 3.09 -14.10
C MET A 205 -1.88 3.22 -15.01
N PRO A 206 -2.70 2.15 -15.14
CA PRO A 206 -3.97 2.22 -15.85
C PRO A 206 -4.83 3.37 -15.32
N THR A 207 -5.55 4.06 -16.21
CA THR A 207 -6.46 5.13 -15.79
C THR A 207 -7.63 4.56 -14.99
N ALA A 208 -8.36 5.43 -14.28
CA ALA A 208 -9.61 5.01 -13.62
C ALA A 208 -10.60 4.39 -14.65
N ALA A 209 -10.64 4.93 -15.87
CA ALA A 209 -11.47 4.38 -16.95
C ALA A 209 -11.02 2.97 -17.35
N ASP A 210 -9.71 2.73 -17.51
CA ASP A 210 -9.16 1.41 -17.84
C ASP A 210 -9.47 0.39 -16.76
N LEU A 211 -9.32 0.79 -15.49
CA LEU A 211 -9.67 -0.06 -14.37
C LEU A 211 -11.16 -0.39 -14.36
N LEU A 212 -12.05 0.52 -14.75
CA LEU A 212 -13.50 0.32 -14.76
C LEU A 212 -13.99 -0.54 -15.92
N ARG A 213 -13.31 -0.55 -17.07
CA ARG A 213 -13.66 -1.40 -18.23
C ARG A 213 -13.80 -2.88 -17.82
N ARG A 214 -14.83 -3.53 -18.36
CA ARG A 214 -14.97 -5.00 -18.22
C ARG A 214 -13.91 -5.63 -19.14
N PRO A 215 -13.25 -6.73 -18.74
CA PRO A 215 -12.39 -7.44 -19.68
C PRO A 215 -13.24 -7.87 -20.87
N THR A 216 -12.85 -7.46 -22.07
CA THR A 216 -13.37 -8.05 -23.31
C THR A 216 -13.04 -9.53 -23.22
N MET A 217 -14.06 -10.39 -23.24
CA MET A 217 -13.83 -11.82 -23.38
C MET A 217 -13.46 -12.04 -24.84
N GLU A 218 -12.17 -12.17 -25.11
CA GLU A 218 -11.64 -12.88 -26.27
C GLU A 218 -11.31 -14.32 -25.86
#